data_AF-A0A251YB27-F1
#
_entry.id   AF-A0A251YB27-F1
#
_cell.length_a   1.000
_cell.length_b   1.000
_cell.length_c   1.000
_cell.angle_alpha   90.00
_cell.angle_beta   90.00
_cell.angle_gamma   90.00
#
_symmetry.space_group_name_H-M   'P 1'
#
loop_
_entity.id
_entity.type
_entity.pdbx_description
1 polymer ?
#
loop_
_entity_poly.entity_id
_entity_poly.type
_entity_poly.pdbx_seq_one_letter_code
_entity_poly.pdbx_strand_id
1 'polypeptide(L)'
;MPVRLPAPTRPRIARSLPATAAVGIAVAMLLSGCSNPAPLQPATPGPSASAGGGEAPGGGSGTGPSASPTPAPPKGTPVSTTCAQLLPDLAEFGPGFASEALPADTSTDGLRADVLAMQGIACAFRSSDGTSVEVDVAQPVAAELQSRRDAAILLADPIAGYPSGVEAYFELQDAVGVATIYSSQHMVVMRSASFYEPGDHADLGNAVLKTVGG
;
A
#
# COMPACT_ATOMS: atom_id res chain seq x y z
N MET A 1 -5.70 37.54 60.42
CA MET A 1 -6.23 36.22 60.80
C MET A 1 -6.02 35.29 59.62
N PRO A 2 -5.23 34.20 59.72
CA PRO A 2 -5.00 33.33 58.57
C PRO A 2 -6.19 32.41 58.33
N VAL A 3 -6.76 32.48 57.12
CA VAL A 3 -7.84 31.62 56.64
C VAL A 3 -7.26 30.24 56.33
N ARG A 4 -7.70 29.21 57.05
CA ARG A 4 -7.38 27.80 56.75
C ARG A 4 -8.28 27.31 55.63
N LEU A 5 -7.68 26.95 54.49
CA LEU A 5 -8.37 26.24 53.41
C LEU A 5 -8.49 24.74 53.74
N PRO A 6 -9.62 24.08 53.43
CA PRO A 6 -9.80 22.65 53.65
C PRO A 6 -8.97 21.83 52.66
N ALA A 7 -8.41 20.71 53.14
CA ALA A 7 -7.62 19.79 52.35
C ALA A 7 -8.52 18.92 51.42
N PRO A 8 -8.06 18.56 50.22
CA PRO A 8 -8.84 17.76 49.28
C PRO A 8 -8.95 16.30 49.73
N THR A 9 -10.18 15.79 49.75
CA THR A 9 -10.53 14.40 50.04
C THR A 9 -10.18 13.52 48.83
N ARG A 10 -9.21 12.61 48.95
CA ARG A 10 -8.90 11.64 47.89
C ARG A 10 -9.99 10.56 47.81
N PRO A 11 -10.59 10.29 46.63
CA PRO A 11 -11.52 9.19 46.47
C PRO A 11 -10.79 7.83 46.55
N ARG A 12 -11.33 6.90 47.33
CA ARG A 12 -10.87 5.51 47.36
C ARG A 12 -11.44 4.78 46.15
N ILE A 13 -10.58 4.53 45.16
CA ILE A 13 -10.91 3.70 43.99
C ILE A 13 -10.98 2.24 44.46
N ALA A 14 -12.17 1.64 44.39
CA ALA A 14 -12.38 0.22 44.64
C ALA A 14 -11.76 -0.59 43.48
N ARG A 15 -10.81 -1.46 43.81
CA ARG A 15 -10.21 -2.42 42.88
C ARG A 15 -11.17 -3.58 42.67
N SER A 16 -11.88 -3.61 41.55
CA SER A 16 -12.55 -4.82 41.05
C SER A 16 -11.54 -5.62 40.23
N LEU A 17 -11.13 -6.78 40.76
CA LEU A 17 -10.37 -7.81 40.03
C LEU A 17 -11.32 -8.60 39.09
N PRO A 18 -10.84 -9.04 37.91
CA PRO A 18 -11.66 -9.56 36.83
C PRO A 18 -12.00 -11.04 37.02
N ALA A 19 -13.26 -11.42 36.72
CA ALA A 19 -13.65 -12.80 36.55
C ALA A 19 -13.43 -13.21 35.09
N THR A 20 -12.42 -14.04 34.87
CA THR A 20 -12.18 -14.78 33.63
C THR A 20 -13.30 -15.78 33.37
N ALA A 21 -14.00 -15.65 32.25
CA ALA A 21 -14.82 -16.71 31.68
C ALA A 21 -14.32 -16.99 30.26
N ALA A 22 -13.48 -18.02 30.14
CA ALA A 22 -13.11 -18.62 28.87
C ALA A 22 -14.31 -19.43 28.34
N VAL A 23 -14.93 -18.96 27.27
CA VAL A 23 -15.87 -19.75 26.47
C VAL A 23 -15.23 -19.94 25.10
N GLY A 24 -14.58 -21.09 24.94
CA GLY A 24 -14.16 -21.58 23.64
C GLY A 24 -15.35 -22.13 22.87
N ILE A 25 -15.59 -21.61 21.68
CA ILE A 25 -16.44 -22.25 20.67
C ILE A 25 -15.54 -22.48 19.46
N ALA A 26 -15.18 -23.76 19.27
CA ALA A 26 -14.53 -24.24 18.06
C ALA A 26 -15.54 -24.18 16.91
N VAL A 27 -15.31 -23.29 15.96
CA VAL A 27 -16.03 -23.29 14.67
C VAL A 27 -15.25 -24.19 13.72
N ALA A 28 -15.84 -25.34 13.41
CA ALA A 28 -15.33 -26.26 12.40
C ALA A 28 -15.47 -25.65 11.00
N MET A 29 -14.35 -25.52 10.30
CA MET A 29 -14.31 -25.16 8.88
C MET A 29 -14.80 -26.35 8.04
N LEU A 30 -15.90 -26.16 7.33
CA LEU A 30 -16.24 -26.95 6.14
C LEU A 30 -16.22 -26.01 4.94
N LEU A 31 -15.02 -25.76 4.40
CA LEU A 31 -14.87 -25.14 3.08
C LEU A 31 -14.84 -26.26 2.03
N SER A 32 -16.00 -26.58 1.48
CA SER A 32 -16.13 -27.29 0.21
C SER A 32 -15.60 -26.38 -0.91
N GLY A 33 -14.32 -26.54 -1.25
CA GLY A 33 -13.74 -25.88 -2.41
C GLY A 33 -14.31 -26.47 -3.70
N CYS A 34 -15.11 -25.68 -4.41
CA CYS A 34 -15.48 -25.92 -5.79
C CYS A 34 -14.22 -25.93 -6.66
N SER A 35 -13.91 -27.08 -7.25
CA SER A 35 -12.97 -27.17 -8.36
C SER A 35 -13.49 -26.38 -9.55
N ASN A 36 -12.79 -25.31 -9.92
CA ASN A 36 -13.09 -24.53 -11.11
C ASN A 36 -12.85 -25.40 -12.36
N PRO A 37 -13.84 -25.63 -13.25
CA PRO A 37 -13.59 -26.35 -14.49
C PRO A 37 -12.67 -25.52 -15.39
N ALA A 38 -11.64 -26.17 -15.93
CA ALA A 38 -10.69 -25.58 -16.86
C ALA A 38 -11.43 -24.89 -18.03
N PRO A 39 -10.95 -23.73 -18.51
CA PRO A 39 -11.48 -23.13 -19.73
C PRO A 39 -11.37 -24.13 -20.88
N LEU A 40 -12.48 -24.37 -21.57
CA LEU A 40 -12.52 -25.11 -22.83
C LEU A 40 -11.60 -24.39 -23.83
N GLN A 41 -10.44 -25.00 -24.12
CA GLN A 41 -9.61 -24.57 -25.24
C GLN A 41 -10.38 -24.84 -26.54
N PRO A 42 -10.55 -23.84 -27.42
CA PRO A 42 -11.06 -24.09 -28.76
C PRO A 42 -10.10 -25.02 -29.51
N ALA A 43 -10.55 -26.21 -29.87
CA ALA A 43 -9.83 -27.08 -30.78
C ALA A 43 -9.86 -26.44 -32.18
N THR A 44 -8.75 -25.84 -32.60
CA THR A 44 -8.55 -25.47 -34.01
C THR A 44 -8.53 -26.74 -34.86
N PRO A 45 -9.29 -26.81 -35.98
CA PRO A 45 -9.27 -27.95 -36.89
C PRO A 45 -7.87 -28.13 -37.49
N GLY A 46 -7.34 -29.35 -37.40
CA GLY A 46 -6.14 -29.74 -38.14
C GLY A 46 -6.45 -29.73 -39.65
N PRO A 47 -5.60 -29.13 -40.50
CA PRO A 47 -5.77 -29.23 -41.93
C PRO A 47 -5.52 -30.68 -42.38
N SER A 48 -6.51 -31.19 -43.10
CA SER A 48 -6.54 -32.48 -43.78
C SER A 48 -5.32 -32.66 -44.69
N ALA A 49 -4.61 -33.78 -44.55
CA ALA A 49 -3.58 -34.19 -45.50
C ALA A 49 -4.24 -34.86 -46.72
N SER A 50 -3.89 -34.41 -47.93
CA SER A 50 -3.94 -35.26 -49.13
C SER A 50 -2.87 -34.84 -50.15
N ALA A 51 -1.90 -35.75 -50.32
CA ALA A 51 -1.03 -36.10 -51.44
C ALA A 51 -0.46 -35.05 -52.42
N GLY A 52 0.83 -35.22 -52.73
CA GLY A 52 1.41 -34.86 -54.03
C GLY A 52 2.88 -34.44 -53.94
N GLY A 53 3.79 -35.29 -54.42
CA GLY A 53 5.24 -35.12 -54.30
C GLY A 53 5.88 -34.02 -55.16
N GLY A 54 7.15 -33.74 -54.87
CA GLY A 54 8.02 -32.87 -55.65
C GLY A 54 9.28 -32.51 -54.85
N GLU A 55 10.44 -32.97 -55.32
CA GLU A 55 11.73 -32.82 -54.65
C GLU A 55 12.50 -31.58 -55.16
N ALA A 56 12.99 -30.76 -54.21
CA ALA A 56 14.10 -29.79 -54.24
C ALA A 56 14.05 -28.53 -55.16
N PRO A 57 14.79 -27.42 -54.88
CA PRO A 57 15.84 -27.23 -53.87
C PRO A 57 15.75 -25.94 -52.99
N GLY A 58 16.56 -25.94 -51.92
CA GLY A 58 17.06 -24.85 -51.05
C GLY A 58 16.48 -23.42 -51.10
N GLY A 59 16.20 -22.85 -49.92
CA GLY A 59 15.99 -21.41 -49.76
C GLY A 59 15.63 -20.97 -48.34
N GLY A 60 16.64 -20.68 -47.53
CA GLY A 60 16.54 -19.72 -46.42
C GLY A 60 15.84 -20.19 -45.15
N SER A 61 16.61 -20.72 -44.20
CA SER A 61 16.27 -20.59 -42.78
C SER A 61 16.19 -19.09 -42.48
N GLY A 62 14.97 -18.55 -42.46
CA GLY A 62 14.67 -17.17 -42.09
C GLY A 62 15.06 -16.92 -40.64
N THR A 63 16.35 -16.71 -40.40
CA THR A 63 16.88 -16.00 -39.24
C THR A 63 16.69 -14.50 -39.50
N GLY A 64 15.44 -14.10 -39.72
CA GLY A 64 15.10 -12.70 -39.68
C GLY A 64 15.38 -12.19 -38.27
N PRO A 65 16.00 -11.02 -38.08
CA PRO A 65 16.18 -10.45 -36.75
C PRO A 65 14.81 -10.34 -36.08
N SER A 66 14.64 -11.04 -34.96
CA SER A 66 13.46 -10.90 -34.11
C SER A 66 13.49 -9.47 -33.55
N ALA A 67 12.51 -8.67 -33.94
CA ALA A 67 12.37 -7.32 -33.39
C ALA A 67 12.11 -7.45 -31.88
N SER A 68 13.03 -6.95 -31.07
CA SER A 68 12.85 -6.86 -29.63
C SER A 68 11.67 -5.92 -29.33
N PRO A 69 10.77 -6.25 -28.38
CA PRO A 69 9.66 -5.37 -28.05
C PRO A 69 10.17 -4.00 -27.61
N THR A 70 9.56 -2.94 -28.15
CA THR A 70 9.77 -1.57 -27.67
C THR A 70 9.30 -1.48 -26.22
N PRO A 71 10.11 -0.93 -25.28
CA PRO A 71 9.69 -0.74 -23.91
C PRO A 71 8.40 0.08 -23.82
N ALA A 72 7.51 -0.28 -22.90
CA ALA A 72 6.34 0.52 -22.60
C ALA A 72 6.75 1.90 -22.07
N PRO A 73 5.97 2.97 -22.34
CA PRO A 73 6.20 4.27 -21.73
C PRO A 73 6.20 4.17 -20.19
N PRO A 74 7.01 4.98 -19.48
CA PRO A 74 7.02 4.98 -18.03
C PRO A 74 5.66 5.44 -17.48
N LYS A 75 5.22 4.79 -16.40
CA LYS A 75 3.97 5.13 -15.70
C LYS A 75 4.12 6.29 -14.69
N GLY A 76 5.35 6.69 -14.39
CA GLY A 76 5.66 7.75 -13.44
C GLY A 76 7.05 8.33 -13.66
N THR A 77 7.32 9.42 -12.95
CA THR A 77 8.62 10.08 -12.90
C THR A 77 9.38 9.59 -11.66
N PRO A 78 10.70 9.36 -11.75
CA PRO A 78 11.50 8.99 -10.59
C PRO A 78 11.36 9.96 -9.42
N VAL A 79 11.01 9.42 -8.24
CA VAL A 79 11.05 10.19 -6.99
C VAL A 79 12.49 10.27 -6.51
N SER A 80 13.06 11.47 -6.47
CA SER A 80 14.47 11.70 -6.09
C SER A 80 14.69 11.91 -4.59
N THR A 81 13.61 12.12 -3.83
CA THR A 81 13.64 12.21 -2.36
C THR A 81 14.11 10.89 -1.77
N THR A 82 15.07 10.91 -0.84
CA THR A 82 15.47 9.70 -0.11
C THR A 82 14.62 9.52 1.14
N CYS A 83 14.59 8.32 1.75
CA CYS A 83 13.82 8.10 2.98
C CYS A 83 14.24 9.01 4.14
N ALA A 84 15.52 9.37 4.23
CA ALA A 84 16.01 10.33 5.21
C ALA A 84 15.56 11.77 4.92
N GLN A 85 15.37 12.11 3.64
CA GLN A 85 14.84 13.42 3.25
C GLN A 85 13.31 13.49 3.36
N LEU A 86 12.62 12.35 3.22
CA LEU A 86 11.16 12.27 3.22
C LEU A 86 10.55 12.83 4.51
N LEU A 87 11.18 12.49 5.64
CA LEU A 87 10.81 12.91 6.98
C LEU A 87 12.10 13.26 7.73
N PRO A 88 12.62 14.49 7.59
CA PRO A 88 13.89 14.88 8.19
C PRO A 88 13.79 15.03 9.73
N ASP A 89 12.59 15.34 10.23
CA ASP A 89 12.35 15.69 11.64
C ASP A 89 11.61 14.57 12.40
N LEU A 90 12.04 13.30 12.25
CA LEU A 90 11.36 12.12 12.81
C LEU A 90 11.02 12.21 14.31
N ALA A 91 11.77 12.99 15.08
CA ALA A 91 11.52 13.21 16.50
C ALA A 91 10.16 13.88 16.79
N GLU A 92 9.52 14.54 15.81
CA GLU A 92 8.19 15.13 15.96
C GLU A 92 7.08 14.08 16.10
N PHE A 93 7.30 12.86 15.58
CA PHE A 93 6.33 11.77 15.61
C PHE A 93 6.45 10.85 16.83
N GLY A 94 7.47 11.05 17.66
CA GLY A 94 7.62 10.33 18.92
C GLY A 94 9.06 9.93 19.26
N PRO A 95 9.28 9.45 20.50
CA PRO A 95 10.61 9.08 20.97
C PRO A 95 11.17 7.86 20.23
N GLY A 96 12.39 8.02 19.71
CA GLY A 96 13.13 6.92 19.10
C GLY A 96 12.61 6.51 17.72
N PHE A 97 11.80 7.34 17.07
CA PHE A 97 11.43 7.17 15.67
C PHE A 97 12.66 7.35 14.79
N ALA A 98 12.99 6.32 13.99
CA ALA A 98 14.16 6.29 13.12
C ALA A 98 13.83 5.60 11.80
N SER A 99 14.54 5.95 10.74
CA SER A 99 14.48 5.21 9.48
C SER A 99 15.04 3.80 9.67
N GLU A 100 14.38 2.81 9.08
CA GLU A 100 14.81 1.41 9.08
C GLU A 100 14.98 0.92 7.63
N ALA A 101 15.81 -0.11 7.44
CA ALA A 101 15.81 -0.85 6.20
C ALA A 101 14.45 -1.52 6.00
N LEU A 102 13.78 -1.23 4.89
CA LEU A 102 12.55 -1.91 4.52
C LEU A 102 12.91 -3.31 3.97
N PRO A 103 12.42 -4.41 4.58
CA PRO A 103 12.62 -5.74 4.02
C PRO A 103 11.95 -5.86 2.65
N ALA A 104 12.46 -6.74 1.79
CA ALA A 104 11.87 -6.95 0.48
C ALA A 104 10.40 -7.43 0.60
N ASP A 105 9.50 -6.65 0.01
CA ASP A 105 8.06 -6.91 -0.21
C ASP A 105 7.25 -7.35 1.02
N THR A 106 7.18 -6.49 2.03
CA THR A 106 6.32 -6.67 3.22
C THR A 106 4.86 -6.28 3.01
N SER A 107 4.50 -5.63 1.89
CA SER A 107 3.13 -5.17 1.67
C SER A 107 2.30 -6.26 0.99
N THR A 108 1.15 -6.60 1.57
CA THR A 108 0.19 -7.55 0.98
C THR A 108 -0.85 -6.88 0.08
N ASP A 109 -0.94 -5.55 0.09
CA ASP A 109 -1.95 -4.78 -0.64
C ASP A 109 -1.65 -4.58 -2.15
N GLY A 110 -0.45 -4.95 -2.61
CA GLY A 110 0.01 -4.72 -3.98
C GLY A 110 0.33 -3.26 -4.34
N LEU A 111 -0.10 -2.27 -3.55
CA LEU A 111 0.13 -0.84 -3.79
C LEU A 111 1.62 -0.48 -3.76
N ARG A 112 2.44 -1.19 -2.96
CA ARG A 112 3.90 -0.99 -2.98
C ARG A 112 4.50 -1.35 -4.32
N ALA A 113 4.14 -2.50 -4.88
CA ALA A 113 4.62 -2.94 -6.18
C ALA A 113 4.24 -1.93 -7.26
N ASP A 114 3.02 -1.38 -7.18
CA ASP A 114 2.57 -0.30 -8.05
C ASP A 114 3.41 0.98 -7.91
N VAL A 115 3.67 1.43 -6.67
CA VAL A 115 4.54 2.60 -6.41
C VAL A 115 5.91 2.41 -7.02
N LEU A 116 6.54 1.25 -6.82
CA LEU A 116 7.86 0.95 -7.35
C LEU A 116 7.86 0.83 -8.88
N ALA A 117 6.79 0.27 -9.47
CA ALA A 117 6.61 0.24 -10.93
C ALA A 117 6.44 1.65 -11.54
N MET A 118 6.02 2.63 -10.74
CA MET A 118 5.97 4.05 -11.10
C MET A 118 7.28 4.80 -10.78
N GLN A 119 8.37 4.08 -10.51
CA GLN A 119 9.68 4.66 -10.16
C GLN A 119 9.65 5.46 -8.85
N GLY A 120 8.74 5.09 -7.95
CA GLY A 120 8.65 5.64 -6.61
C GLY A 120 9.70 5.10 -5.64
N ILE A 121 9.58 5.53 -4.38
CA ILE A 121 10.37 5.06 -3.25
C ILE A 121 9.47 4.35 -2.23
N ALA A 122 10.07 3.48 -1.44
CA ALA A 122 9.43 2.81 -0.31
C ALA A 122 10.33 2.95 0.93
N CYS A 123 9.76 3.44 2.02
CA CYS A 123 10.49 3.80 3.23
C CYS A 123 9.86 3.14 4.45
N ALA A 124 10.69 2.66 5.38
CA ALA A 124 10.25 2.18 6.68
C ALA A 124 10.77 3.08 7.79
N PHE A 125 9.94 3.29 8.79
CA PHE A 125 10.29 3.99 10.01
C PHE A 125 9.80 3.18 11.21
N ARG A 126 10.59 3.15 12.28
CA ARG A 126 10.27 2.42 13.49
C ARG A 126 10.50 3.26 14.73
N SER A 127 9.55 3.21 15.64
CA SER A 127 9.59 3.78 16.98
C SER A 127 10.34 2.87 17.96
N SER A 128 10.80 3.44 19.07
CA SER A 128 11.43 2.69 20.16
C SER A 128 10.51 1.66 20.84
N ASP A 129 9.19 1.83 20.75
CA ASP A 129 8.19 0.89 21.26
C ASP A 129 7.86 -0.26 20.28
N GLY A 130 8.52 -0.29 19.11
CA GLY A 130 8.31 -1.30 18.08
C GLY A 130 7.25 -0.93 17.03
N THR A 131 6.54 0.18 17.21
CA THR A 131 5.60 0.70 16.19
C THR A 131 6.34 0.93 14.88
N SER A 132 5.83 0.34 13.80
CA SER A 132 6.42 0.46 12.46
C SER A 132 5.44 1.18 11.54
N VAL A 133 5.97 2.11 10.73
CA VAL A 133 5.22 2.80 9.69
C VAL A 133 5.99 2.67 8.39
N GLU A 134 5.27 2.26 7.35
CA GLU A 134 5.81 2.22 5.99
C GLU A 134 5.18 3.34 5.16
N VAL A 135 5.99 4.05 4.40
CA VAL A 135 5.57 5.15 3.53
C VAL A 135 6.15 4.92 2.15
N ASP A 136 5.27 4.75 1.18
CA ASP A 136 5.62 4.65 -0.23
C ASP A 136 5.19 5.92 -0.96
N VAL A 137 6.02 6.43 -1.86
CA VAL A 137 5.72 7.65 -2.63
C VAL A 137 5.99 7.41 -4.10
N ALA A 138 5.01 7.71 -4.94
CA ALA A 138 5.15 7.77 -6.39
C ALA A 138 4.85 9.18 -6.92
N GLN A 139 5.40 9.48 -8.10
CA GLN A 139 5.00 10.62 -8.93
C GLN A 139 4.44 10.11 -10.26
N PRO A 140 3.18 9.62 -10.29
CA PRO A 140 2.60 9.05 -11.50
C PRO A 140 2.42 10.10 -12.59
N VAL A 141 2.36 9.68 -13.85
CA VAL A 141 1.89 10.57 -14.92
C VAL A 141 0.43 10.97 -14.68
N ALA A 142 -0.01 12.14 -15.17
CA ALA A 142 -1.33 12.70 -14.83
C ALA A 142 -2.50 11.73 -15.09
N ALA A 143 -2.47 10.99 -16.20
CA ALA A 143 -3.51 10.02 -16.54
C ALA A 143 -3.55 8.84 -15.55
N GLU A 144 -2.38 8.35 -15.11
CA GLU A 144 -2.27 7.28 -14.12
C GLU A 144 -2.74 7.78 -12.74
N LEU A 145 -2.33 8.99 -12.35
CA LEU A 145 -2.74 9.59 -11.08
C LEU A 145 -4.26 9.78 -11.01
N GLN A 146 -4.87 10.27 -12.10
CA GLN A 146 -6.32 10.41 -12.19
C GLN A 146 -7.02 9.05 -12.12
N SER A 147 -6.58 8.08 -12.92
CA SER A 147 -7.18 6.74 -12.93
C SER A 147 -7.13 6.07 -11.55
N ARG A 148 -6.07 6.29 -10.78
CA ARG A 148 -5.93 5.74 -9.42
C ARG A 148 -6.83 6.45 -8.42
N ARG A 149 -6.96 7.78 -8.50
CA ARG A 149 -7.95 8.54 -7.72
C ARG A 149 -9.37 8.04 -7.98
N ASP A 150 -9.75 7.92 -9.25
CA ASP A 150 -11.08 7.46 -9.64
C ASP A 150 -11.37 6.04 -9.12
N ALA A 151 -10.34 5.17 -9.12
CA ALA A 151 -10.46 3.83 -8.55
C ALA A 151 -10.59 3.85 -7.02
N ALA A 152 -9.83 4.70 -6.31
CA ALA A 152 -9.85 4.79 -4.86
C ALA A 152 -11.25 5.18 -4.31
N ILE A 153 -11.98 6.04 -5.03
CA ILE A 153 -13.37 6.41 -4.70
C ILE A 153 -14.30 5.18 -4.58
N LEU A 154 -14.02 4.11 -5.32
CA LEU A 154 -14.82 2.89 -5.34
C LEU A 154 -14.36 1.85 -4.32
N LEU A 155 -13.13 1.97 -3.80
CA LEU A 155 -12.45 0.92 -3.05
C LEU A 155 -12.26 1.25 -1.57
N ALA A 156 -12.13 2.53 -1.22
CA ALA A 156 -11.75 2.96 0.12
C ALA A 156 -12.56 4.17 0.59
N ASP A 157 -12.63 4.37 1.90
CA ASP A 157 -13.41 5.44 2.50
C ASP A 157 -12.66 6.77 2.39
N PRO A 158 -13.28 7.85 1.90
CA PRO A 158 -12.65 9.16 1.83
C PRO A 158 -12.46 9.76 3.23
N ILE A 159 -11.33 10.42 3.45
CA ILE A 159 -10.96 10.97 4.76
C ILE A 159 -10.58 12.45 4.67
N ALA A 160 -10.90 13.18 5.74
CA ALA A 160 -10.55 14.60 5.87
C ALA A 160 -9.20 14.78 6.61
N GLY A 161 -8.74 16.03 6.74
CA GLY A 161 -7.51 16.35 7.49
C GLY A 161 -6.30 16.70 6.63
N TYR A 162 -6.49 16.77 5.31
CA TYR A 162 -5.46 17.19 4.35
C TYR A 162 -5.75 18.59 3.77
N PRO A 163 -4.74 19.27 3.18
CA PRO A 163 -4.89 20.59 2.59
C PRO A 163 -5.86 20.60 1.41
N SER A 164 -6.33 21.78 1.02
CA SER A 164 -7.20 21.91 -0.16
C SER A 164 -6.51 21.38 -1.43
N GLY A 165 -7.23 20.58 -2.21
CA GLY A 165 -6.70 19.95 -3.43
C GLY A 165 -5.98 18.63 -3.19
N VAL A 166 -5.91 18.16 -1.93
CA VAL A 166 -5.45 16.82 -1.57
C VAL A 166 -6.66 15.96 -1.22
N GLU A 167 -6.73 14.79 -1.84
CA GLU A 167 -7.70 13.76 -1.51
C GLU A 167 -7.00 12.61 -0.80
N ALA A 168 -7.65 12.00 0.18
CA ALA A 168 -7.10 10.83 0.84
C ALA A 168 -8.20 9.82 1.12
N TYR A 169 -7.79 8.56 1.17
CA TYR A 169 -8.65 7.41 1.36
C TYR A 169 -8.02 6.48 2.38
N PHE A 170 -8.85 5.82 3.18
CA PHE A 170 -8.43 4.91 4.23
C PHE A 170 -9.18 3.58 4.13
N GLU A 171 -8.46 2.51 4.46
CA GLU A 171 -9.01 1.18 4.60
C GLU A 171 -8.23 0.37 5.64
N LEU A 172 -8.86 -0.66 6.19
CA LEU A 172 -8.20 -1.65 7.03
C LEU A 172 -8.01 -2.94 6.22
N GLN A 173 -6.76 -3.34 6.01
CA GLN A 173 -6.39 -4.59 5.35
C GLN A 173 -5.66 -5.47 6.35
N ASP A 174 -6.24 -6.64 6.71
CA ASP A 174 -5.64 -7.58 7.67
C ASP A 174 -5.17 -6.93 9.00
N ALA A 175 -5.97 -6.01 9.53
CA ALA A 175 -5.68 -5.21 10.73
C ALA A 175 -4.49 -4.24 10.61
N VAL A 176 -4.05 -3.94 9.39
CA VAL A 176 -3.15 -2.83 9.05
C VAL A 176 -3.98 -1.71 8.44
N GLY A 177 -3.89 -0.50 9.00
CA GLY A 177 -4.47 0.67 8.35
C GLY A 177 -3.62 1.10 7.17
N VAL A 178 -4.28 1.26 6.02
CA VAL A 178 -3.69 1.70 4.76
C VAL A 178 -4.33 3.03 4.39
N ALA A 179 -3.51 4.07 4.28
CA ALA A 179 -3.93 5.38 3.84
C ALA A 179 -3.31 5.70 2.49
N THR A 180 -4.13 6.04 1.51
CA THR A 180 -3.66 6.48 0.19
C THR A 180 -4.04 7.94 -0.03
N ILE A 181 -3.03 8.77 -0.27
CA ILE A 181 -3.14 10.22 -0.35
C ILE A 181 -2.72 10.67 -1.75
N TYR A 182 -3.53 11.51 -2.37
CA TYR A 182 -3.33 12.02 -3.71
C TYR A 182 -3.25 13.55 -3.70
N SER A 183 -2.07 14.09 -4.00
CA SER A 183 -1.88 15.52 -4.27
C SER A 183 -1.97 15.81 -5.77
N SER A 184 -1.65 17.03 -6.20
CA SER A 184 -1.64 17.37 -7.64
C SER A 184 -0.68 16.51 -8.46
N GLN A 185 0.40 16.00 -7.86
CA GLN A 185 1.46 15.29 -8.57
C GLN A 185 1.86 13.95 -7.93
N HIS A 186 1.52 13.71 -6.68
CA HIS A 186 2.03 12.57 -5.93
C HIS A 186 0.90 11.65 -5.46
N MET A 187 1.24 10.36 -5.40
CA MET A 187 0.49 9.36 -4.65
C MET A 187 1.38 8.92 -3.49
N VAL A 188 0.86 9.02 -2.26
CA VAL A 188 1.53 8.58 -1.04
C VAL A 188 0.70 7.44 -0.45
N VAL A 189 1.33 6.32 -0.14
CA VAL A 189 0.67 5.18 0.54
C VAL A 189 1.34 4.96 1.88
N MET A 190 0.57 4.98 2.95
CA MET A 190 1.06 4.83 4.32
C MET A 190 0.43 3.61 4.97
N ARG A 191 1.23 2.85 5.71
CA ARG A 191 0.81 1.62 6.36
C ARG A 191 1.30 1.55 7.79
N SER A 192 0.41 1.16 8.70
CA SER A 192 0.81 0.80 10.05
C SER A 192 -0.29 -0.01 10.73
N ALA A 193 0.11 -0.97 11.57
CA ALA A 193 -0.80 -1.61 12.52
C ALA A 193 -1.28 -0.64 13.62
N SER A 194 -0.67 0.55 13.71
CA SER A 194 -1.07 1.63 14.62
C SER A 194 -2.02 2.64 14.00
N PHE A 195 -2.38 2.49 12.72
CA PHE A 195 -3.44 3.27 12.08
C PHE A 195 -4.77 2.54 12.26
N TYR A 196 -5.43 2.77 13.38
CA TYR A 196 -6.71 2.16 13.73
C TYR A 196 -7.89 2.95 13.18
N GLU A 197 -7.72 4.26 13.06
CA GLU A 197 -8.74 5.21 12.62
C GLU A 197 -8.26 6.02 11.40
N PRO A 198 -9.20 6.48 10.55
CA PRO A 198 -8.94 7.36 9.41
C PRO A 198 -8.10 8.62 9.65
N GLY A 199 -7.94 9.05 10.90
CA GLY A 199 -7.19 10.24 11.27
C GLY A 199 -5.75 9.98 11.71
N ASP A 200 -5.40 8.73 12.06
CA ASP A 200 -4.17 8.42 12.80
C ASP A 200 -2.88 8.76 12.03
N HIS A 201 -2.95 8.72 10.71
CA HIS A 201 -1.82 9.00 9.83
C HIS A 201 -1.72 10.49 9.43
N ALA A 202 -2.70 11.34 9.77
CA ALA A 202 -2.87 12.66 9.14
C ALA A 202 -1.67 13.59 9.34
N ASP A 203 -1.13 13.68 10.55
CA ASP A 203 0.03 14.53 10.84
C ASP A 203 1.26 14.08 10.05
N LEU A 204 1.52 12.77 10.03
CA LEU A 204 2.63 12.17 9.31
C LEU A 204 2.45 12.32 7.78
N GLY A 205 1.25 12.11 7.26
CA GLY A 205 0.93 12.29 5.85
C GLY A 205 1.11 13.74 5.39
N ASN A 206 0.69 14.71 6.21
CA ASN A 206 0.92 16.13 5.95
C ASN A 206 2.42 16.49 5.91
N ALA A 207 3.23 15.90 6.79
CA ALA A 207 4.67 16.09 6.76
C ALA A 207 5.31 15.49 5.49
N VAL A 208 4.88 14.31 5.07
CA VAL A 208 5.32 13.70 3.80
C VAL A 208 4.97 14.61 2.61
N LEU A 209 3.73 15.08 2.52
CA LEU A 209 3.28 15.99 1.45
C LEU A 209 4.10 17.28 1.40
N LYS A 210 4.38 17.87 2.56
CA LYS A 210 5.22 19.06 2.66
C LYS A 210 6.60 18.85 2.06
N THR A 211 7.18 17.65 2.22
CA THR A 211 8.48 17.31 1.64
C THR A 211 8.42 17.10 0.13
N VAL A 212 7.42 16.36 -0.36
CA VAL A 212 7.35 15.97 -1.78
C VAL A 212 6.68 17.04 -2.66
N GLY A 213 6.18 18.13 -2.08
CA GLY A 213 5.52 19.22 -2.80
C GLY A 213 4.07 18.89 -3.15
N GLY A 214 3.32 18.40 -2.16
CA GLY A 214 1.89 18.09 -2.25
C GLY A 214 0.99 19.11 -1.57
#